data_AF-A0A0R0EIF3-F1
#
_entry.id   AF-A0A0R0EIF3-F1
#
_cell.length_a   1.000
_cell.length_b   1.000
_cell.length_c   1.000
_cell.angle_alpha   90.00
_cell.angle_beta   90.00
_cell.angle_gamma   90.00
#
_symmetry.space_group_name_H-M   'P 1'
#
loop_
_entity.id
_entity.type
_entity.pdbx_description
1 polymer ?
#
loop_
_entity_poly.entity_id
_entity_poly.type
_entity_poly.pdbx_seq_one_letter_code
_entity_poly.pdbx_strand_id
1 'polypeptide(L)'
;MSASHGLRSHTRDSFSRPFRKKGTITLTTYLRTYHVGDYVDVKVNGALHKGMPHKFYHGRTGHVWNVTKRAVGVEVNKQLATES
;
A
#
# COMPACT_ATOMS: atom_id res chain seq x y z
N MET A 1 22.89 17.53 4.72
CA MET A 1 22.22 16.74 5.80
C MET A 1 21.96 15.35 5.25
N SER A 2 22.45 14.29 5.90
CA SER A 2 22.06 12.92 5.55
C SER A 2 20.58 12.74 5.84
N ALA A 3 19.80 12.29 4.86
CA ALA A 3 18.36 12.10 5.04
C ALA A 3 18.10 10.89 5.95
N SER A 4 17.14 11.02 6.87
CA SER A 4 16.78 9.89 7.74
C SER A 4 16.15 8.75 6.93
N HIS A 5 16.60 7.52 7.18
CA HIS A 5 16.15 6.31 6.47
C HIS A 5 15.00 5.58 7.20
N GLY A 6 14.03 6.34 7.71
CA GLY A 6 12.84 5.74 8.36
C GLY A 6 11.91 5.02 7.37
N LEU A 7 11.13 4.06 7.88
CA LEU A 7 10.12 3.30 7.11
C LEU A 7 9.12 4.20 6.36
N ARG A 8 8.87 5.40 6.90
CA ARG A 8 7.98 6.43 6.35
C ARG A 8 8.72 7.71 5.94
N SER A 9 10.04 7.64 5.75
CA SER A 9 10.78 8.80 5.28
C SER A 9 10.32 9.17 3.87
N HIS A 10 10.26 10.47 3.56
CA HIS A 10 9.87 10.96 2.23
C HIS A 10 8.43 10.59 1.81
N THR A 11 7.51 10.41 2.77
CA THR A 11 6.09 10.11 2.48
C THR A 11 5.14 11.26 2.80
N ARG A 12 5.64 12.50 2.95
CA ARG A 12 4.84 13.64 3.42
C ARG A 12 3.63 13.88 2.51
N ASP A 13 3.86 13.93 1.21
CA ASP A 13 2.81 14.19 0.22
C ASP A 13 2.18 12.88 -0.27
N SER A 14 2.96 11.82 -0.45
CA SER A 14 2.46 10.55 -0.99
C SER A 14 1.45 9.83 -0.07
N PHE A 15 1.61 9.97 1.26
CA PHE A 15 0.63 9.44 2.22
C PHE A 15 -0.39 10.48 2.68
N SER A 16 -0.26 11.73 2.20
CA SER A 16 -1.24 12.77 2.49
C SER A 16 -2.59 12.40 1.88
N ARG A 17 -3.67 12.78 2.58
CA ARG A 17 -5.01 12.58 2.06
C ARG A 17 -5.35 13.71 1.10
N PRO A 18 -5.96 13.41 -0.06
CA PRO A 18 -6.35 14.44 -1.00
C PRO A 18 -7.36 15.41 -0.38
N PHE A 19 -7.42 16.61 -0.95
CA PHE A 19 -8.31 17.67 -0.49
C PHE A 19 -9.77 17.18 -0.43
N ARG A 20 -10.49 17.57 0.64
CA ARG A 20 -11.88 17.15 0.93
C ARG A 20 -12.12 15.64 1.06
N LYS A 21 -11.08 14.83 1.17
CA LYS A 21 -11.18 13.39 1.45
C LYS A 21 -10.67 13.03 2.84
N LYS A 22 -10.73 13.96 3.80
CA LYS A 22 -10.47 13.69 5.24
C LYS A 22 -11.69 12.99 5.87
N GLY A 23 -11.48 12.21 6.93
CA GLY A 23 -12.56 11.49 7.66
C GLY A 23 -12.50 9.96 7.54
N THR A 24 -13.63 9.29 7.71
CA THR A 24 -13.71 7.82 7.68
C THR A 24 -13.46 7.27 6.26
N ILE A 25 -13.05 6.00 6.18
CA ILE A 25 -12.95 5.26 4.92
C ILE A 25 -14.35 4.74 4.58
N THR A 26 -14.76 4.84 3.32
CA THR A 26 -16.06 4.36 2.85
C THR A 26 -16.18 2.84 3.03
N LEU A 27 -17.36 2.38 3.46
CA LEU A 27 -17.61 0.95 3.71
C LEU A 27 -17.35 0.06 2.48
N THR A 28 -17.51 0.61 1.28
CA THR A 28 -17.20 -0.07 0.01
C THR A 28 -15.76 -0.60 -0.05
N THR A 29 -14.80 0.02 0.63
CA THR A 29 -13.42 -0.49 0.69
C THR A 29 -13.32 -1.78 1.49
N TYR A 30 -14.10 -1.92 2.56
CA TYR A 30 -14.08 -3.09 3.43
C TYR A 30 -14.93 -4.25 2.92
N LEU A 31 -16.00 -3.94 2.18
CA LEU A 31 -16.93 -4.94 1.64
C LEU A 31 -16.48 -5.51 0.28
N ARG A 32 -15.37 -5.03 -0.27
CA ARG A 32 -14.79 -5.59 -1.51
C ARG A 32 -14.27 -7.00 -1.25
N THR A 33 -14.75 -7.93 -2.06
CA THR A 33 -14.23 -9.30 -2.12
C THR A 33 -12.98 -9.35 -3.00
N TYR A 34 -12.02 -10.16 -2.58
CA TYR A 34 -10.77 -10.40 -3.30
C TYR A 34 -10.57 -11.91 -3.38
N HIS A 35 -10.14 -12.40 -4.53
CA HIS A 35 -9.82 -13.81 -4.75
C HIS A 35 -8.34 -13.96 -5.08
N VAL A 36 -7.81 -15.16 -4.83
CA VAL A 36 -6.46 -15.52 -5.24
C VAL A 36 -6.39 -15.48 -6.78
N GLY A 37 -5.38 -14.80 -7.31
CA GLY A 37 -5.19 -14.57 -8.75
C GLY A 37 -5.65 -13.19 -9.24
N ASP A 38 -6.46 -12.46 -8.47
CA ASP A 38 -6.90 -11.12 -8.85
C ASP A 38 -5.73 -10.13 -8.91
N TYR A 39 -5.74 -9.25 -9.91
CA TYR A 39 -4.83 -8.11 -9.99
C TYR A 39 -5.34 -6.97 -9.12
N VAL A 40 -4.46 -6.41 -8.28
CA VAL A 40 -4.81 -5.34 -7.35
C VAL A 40 -3.76 -4.25 -7.31
N ASP A 41 -4.23 -3.01 -7.16
CA ASP A 41 -3.36 -1.85 -6.93
C ASP A 41 -3.18 -1.58 -5.44
N VAL A 42 -1.93 -1.48 -5.01
CA VAL A 42 -1.57 -1.18 -3.63
C VAL A 42 -1.55 0.33 -3.43
N LYS A 43 -2.68 0.91 -3.00
CA LYS A 43 -2.79 2.33 -2.68
C LYS A 43 -2.96 2.58 -1.18
N VAL A 44 -2.03 3.33 -0.62
CA VAL A 44 -2.02 3.65 0.80
C VAL A 44 -3.04 4.73 1.13
N ASN A 45 -3.83 4.50 2.19
CA ASN A 45 -4.68 5.53 2.78
C ASN A 45 -4.12 5.93 4.15
N GLY A 46 -3.72 7.19 4.31
CA GLY A 46 -3.15 7.71 5.55
C GLY A 46 -4.07 7.68 6.77
N ALA A 47 -5.36 7.38 6.61
CA ALA A 47 -6.30 7.23 7.73
C ALA A 47 -6.11 5.93 8.54
N LEU A 48 -5.60 4.86 7.91
CA LEU A 48 -5.41 3.56 8.55
C LEU A 48 -3.92 3.28 8.71
N HIS A 49 -3.44 3.22 9.95
CA HIS A 49 -2.02 2.97 10.23
C HIS A 49 -1.64 1.48 10.25
N LYS A 50 -2.61 0.61 10.56
CA LYS A 50 -2.39 -0.84 10.65
C LYS A 50 -2.35 -1.46 9.27
N GLY A 51 -1.40 -2.39 9.05
CA GLY A 51 -1.26 -3.09 7.78
C GLY A 51 -0.74 -2.23 6.62
N MET A 52 -0.19 -1.04 6.90
CA MET A 52 0.34 -0.17 5.85
C MET A 52 1.57 -0.82 5.18
N PRO A 53 1.63 -0.87 3.85
CA PRO A 53 2.79 -1.35 3.12
C PRO A 53 3.95 -0.34 3.20
N HIS A 54 5.16 -0.81 2.93
CA HIS A 54 6.31 0.08 2.77
C HIS A 54 6.10 1.00 1.55
N LYS A 55 6.61 2.23 1.65
CA LYS A 55 6.44 3.28 0.62
C LYS A 55 6.82 2.85 -0.79
N PHE A 56 7.77 1.92 -0.94
CA PHE A 56 8.19 1.39 -2.25
C PHE A 56 7.03 0.72 -3.01
N TYR A 57 6.11 0.07 -2.29
CA TYR A 57 4.98 -0.65 -2.87
C TYR A 57 3.76 0.23 -3.11
N HIS A 58 3.80 1.51 -2.71
CA HIS A 58 2.71 2.43 -3.00
C HIS A 58 2.58 2.65 -4.51
N GLY A 59 1.38 2.47 -5.05
CA GLY A 59 1.09 2.62 -6.48
C GLY A 59 1.60 1.47 -7.34
N ARG A 60 2.00 0.34 -6.73
CA ARG A 60 2.34 -0.88 -7.48
C ARG A 60 1.12 -1.75 -7.65
N THR A 61 0.97 -2.31 -8.84
CA THR A 61 0.03 -3.38 -9.13
C THR A 61 0.70 -4.72 -8.82
N GLY A 62 -0.05 -5.65 -8.26
CA GLY A 62 0.41 -7.00 -7.96
C GLY A 62 -0.72 -8.01 -7.99
N HIS A 63 -0.38 -9.26 -7.73
CA HIS A 63 -1.34 -10.36 -7.71
C HIS A 63 -1.67 -10.78 -6.28
N VAL A 64 -2.93 -11.07 -6.02
CA VAL A 64 -3.33 -11.66 -4.74
C VAL A 64 -2.88 -13.11 -4.68
N TRP A 65 -2.00 -13.43 -3.73
CA TRP A 65 -1.54 -14.82 -3.49
C TRP A 65 -2.22 -15.46 -2.27
N ASN A 66 -2.71 -14.64 -1.33
CA ASN A 66 -3.36 -15.13 -0.11
C ASN A 66 -4.39 -14.12 0.40
N VAL A 67 -5.48 -14.64 0.97
CA VAL A 67 -6.54 -13.84 1.60
C VAL A 67 -6.70 -14.31 3.03
N THR A 68 -6.44 -13.40 3.97
CA THR A 68 -6.61 -13.66 5.41
C THR A 68 -7.87 -12.98 5.93
N LYS A 69 -8.24 -13.26 7.19
CA LYS A 69 -9.45 -12.70 7.84
C LYS A 69 -9.56 -11.17 7.76
N ARG A 70 -8.44 -10.43 7.72
CA ARG A 70 -8.42 -8.95 7.78
C ARG A 70 -7.39 -8.30 6.84
N ALA A 71 -6.72 -9.07 6.00
CA ALA A 71 -5.67 -8.56 5.11
C ALA A 71 -5.56 -9.42 3.84
N VAL A 72 -5.08 -8.81 2.77
CA VAL A 72 -4.83 -9.44 1.49
C VAL A 72 -3.32 -9.45 1.25
N GLY A 73 -2.75 -10.62 1.01
CA GLY A 73 -1.37 -10.80 0.61
C GLY A 73 -1.23 -10.55 -0.89
N VAL A 74 -0.37 -9.60 -1.26
CA VAL A 74 -0.14 -9.20 -2.66
C VAL A 74 1.33 -9.45 -3.02
N GLU A 75 1.56 -10.10 -4.14
CA GLU A 75 2.87 -10.34 -4.72
C GLU A 75 3.20 -9.23 -5.71
N VAL A 76 4.34 -8.57 -5.50
CA VAL A 76 4.80 -7.43 -6.30
C VAL A 76 6.28 -7.60 -6.60
N ASN A 77 6.65 -7.54 -7.88
CA ASN A 77 8.03 -7.62 -8.31
C ASN A 77 8.77 -6.30 -8.06
N LYS A 78 9.94 -6.40 -7.43
CA LYS A 78 10.88 -5.29 -7.21
C LYS A 78 12.14 -5.57 -8.02
N GLN A 79 12.46 -4.68 -8.97
CA GLN A 79 13.76 -4.70 -9.62
C GLN A 79 14.84 -4.34 -8.59
N LEU A 80 15.82 -5.23 -8.45
CA LEU A 80 17.03 -5.01 -7.67
C LEU A 80 18.17 -4.87 -8.66
N ALA A 81 18.99 -3.83 -8.49
CA ALA A 81 20.24 -3.73 -9.23
C ALA A 81 21.22 -4.73 -8.62
N THR A 82 21.55 -5.78 -9.38
CA THR A 82 22.69 -6.65 -9.08
C THR A 82 23.91 -6.04 -9.74
N GLU A 83 24.95 -5.73 -8.95
CA GLU A 83 26.27 -5.38 -9.48
C GLU A 83 26.85 -6.61 -10.19
N SER A 84 27.28 -6.45 -11.44
CA SER A 84 28.06 -7.46 -12.17
C SER A 84 29.54 -7.34 -11.82
#